data_AF-A0A2K0WE20-F1
#
_entry.id   AF-A0A2K0WE20-F1
#
_cell.length_a   1.000
_cell.length_b   1.000
_cell.length_c   1.000
_cell.angle_alpha   90.00
_cell.angle_beta   90.00
_cell.angle_gamma   90.00
#
_symmetry.space_group_name_H-M   'P 1'
#
loop_
_entity.id
_entity.type
_entity.pdbx_description
1 polymer ?
#
loop_
_entity_poly.entity_id
_entity_poly.type
_entity_poly.pdbx_seq_one_letter_code
_entity_poly.pdbx_strand_id
1 'polypeptide(L)'
;MSFGDKNWQPWLLNKDEALPILKYAFDKGINTWDVADAYSNGESERILGAAIKHYNIPRSKLVIMSKCFQFVDEDKGSIDPATLTSNDGPRVNRVGLSRKHILEAVDQSVERLGTYIDVLQIHRMDRDVPPEEI
;
A
#
# COMPACT_ATOMS: atom_id res chain seq x y z
N MET A 1 -4.27 6.68 -6.32
CA MET A 1 -4.37 5.20 -6.44
C MET A 1 -5.11 4.85 -7.72
N SER A 2 -4.56 3.95 -8.54
CA SER A 2 -5.16 3.52 -9.81
C SER A 2 -5.45 2.01 -9.90
N PHE A 3 -4.78 1.18 -9.08
CA PHE A 3 -4.88 -0.28 -9.12
C PHE A 3 -5.52 -0.81 -7.84
N GLY A 4 -6.49 -1.73 -7.97
CA GLY A 4 -7.22 -2.28 -6.85
C GLY A 4 -8.53 -3.00 -7.25
N ASP A 5 -9.38 -3.25 -6.26
CA ASP A 5 -10.69 -3.87 -6.41
C ASP A 5 -11.74 -2.82 -6.80
N LYS A 6 -12.49 -3.08 -7.88
CA LYS A 6 -13.60 -2.24 -8.35
C LYS A 6 -14.76 -2.17 -7.35
N ASN A 7 -14.89 -3.15 -6.44
CA ASN A 7 -15.82 -3.11 -5.33
C ASN A 7 -15.47 -2.02 -4.31
N TRP A 8 -14.22 -1.56 -4.30
CA TRP A 8 -13.83 -0.44 -3.46
C TRP A 8 -14.06 0.91 -4.14
N GLN A 9 -13.53 1.10 -5.34
CA GLN A 9 -13.86 2.26 -6.15
C GLN A 9 -14.00 1.84 -7.62
N PRO A 10 -15.08 2.24 -8.31
CA PRO A 10 -15.43 1.69 -9.62
C PRO A 10 -14.42 2.02 -10.73
N TRP A 11 -13.58 3.03 -10.55
CA TRP A 11 -12.53 3.42 -11.51
C TRP A 11 -11.21 2.66 -11.33
N LEU A 12 -11.06 1.85 -10.28
CA LEU A 12 -9.84 1.08 -10.07
C LEU A 12 -9.69 0.00 -11.14
N LEU A 13 -8.45 -0.25 -11.52
CA LEU A 13 -8.10 -1.32 -12.44
C LEU A 13 -7.70 -2.55 -11.64
N ASN A 14 -8.35 -3.68 -11.92
CA ASN A 14 -8.04 -4.94 -11.24
C ASN A 14 -6.69 -5.49 -11.69
N LYS A 15 -6.26 -6.59 -11.09
CA LYS A 15 -4.97 -7.23 -11.38
C LYS A 15 -4.74 -7.46 -12.88
N ASP A 16 -5.70 -8.04 -13.60
CA ASP A 16 -5.55 -8.39 -15.00
C ASP A 16 -5.44 -7.15 -15.90
N GLU A 17 -6.08 -6.04 -15.52
CA GLU A 17 -5.97 -4.74 -16.18
C GLU A 17 -4.67 -4.01 -15.82
N ALA A 18 -4.20 -4.12 -14.58
CA ALA A 18 -3.06 -3.39 -14.04
C ALA A 18 -1.70 -3.95 -14.48
N LEU A 19 -1.55 -5.28 -14.53
CA LEU A 19 -0.30 -5.94 -14.90
C LEU A 19 0.29 -5.45 -16.24
N PRO A 20 -0.46 -5.43 -17.37
CA PRO A 20 0.10 -4.97 -18.64
C PRO A 20 0.49 -3.48 -18.61
N ILE A 21 -0.18 -2.65 -17.81
CA ILE A 21 0.16 -1.23 -17.64
C ILE A 21 1.48 -1.08 -16.89
N LEU A 22 1.65 -1.80 -15.77
CA LEU A 22 2.89 -1.81 -14.99
C LEU A 22 4.07 -2.30 -15.83
N LYS A 23 3.86 -3.36 -16.63
CA LYS A 23 4.89 -3.86 -17.56
C LYS A 23 5.27 -2.83 -18.61
N TYR A 24 4.27 -2.21 -19.25
CA TYR A 24 4.52 -1.19 -20.25
C TYR A 24 5.30 -0.01 -19.66
N ALA A 25 4.90 0.47 -18.48
CA ALA A 25 5.59 1.54 -17.77
C ALA A 25 7.07 1.18 -17.52
N PHE A 26 7.32 -0.02 -16.99
CA PHE A 26 8.68 -0.53 -16.77
C PHE A 26 9.50 -0.60 -18.06
N ASP A 27 8.92 -1.12 -19.14
CA ASP A 27 9.59 -1.22 -20.45
C ASP A 27 9.92 0.15 -21.07
N LYS A 28 9.20 1.20 -20.66
CA LYS A 28 9.48 2.59 -21.00
C LYS A 28 10.42 3.29 -20.04
N GLY A 29 10.99 2.57 -19.08
CA GLY A 29 11.96 3.09 -18.11
C GLY A 29 11.32 3.74 -16.88
N ILE A 30 10.00 3.66 -16.71
CA ILE A 30 9.32 4.12 -15.48
C ILE A 30 9.49 3.03 -14.42
N ASN A 31 10.37 3.29 -13.47
CA ASN A 31 10.77 2.32 -12.46
C ASN A 31 10.48 2.76 -11.02
N THR A 32 9.91 3.95 -10.81
CA THR A 32 9.46 4.42 -9.51
C THR A 32 7.97 4.17 -9.37
N TRP A 33 7.57 3.31 -8.44
CA TRP A 33 6.19 2.88 -8.25
C TRP A 33 5.71 3.26 -6.86
N ASP A 34 4.59 3.97 -6.80
CA ASP A 34 4.02 4.54 -5.58
C ASP A 34 2.70 3.85 -5.21
N VAL A 35 2.62 3.37 -3.96
CA VAL A 35 1.45 2.72 -3.34
C VAL A 35 1.29 3.20 -1.89
N ALA A 36 0.32 2.67 -1.17
CA ALA A 36 0.20 2.81 0.29
C ALA A 36 -0.39 1.52 0.85
N ASP A 37 -0.16 1.26 2.14
CA ASP A 37 -0.74 0.14 2.88
C ASP A 37 -2.25 0.02 2.66
N ALA A 38 -2.96 1.12 2.88
CA ALA A 38 -4.40 1.20 2.78
C ALA A 38 -4.88 1.27 1.35
N TYR A 39 -4.04 1.34 0.32
CA TYR A 39 -4.54 1.38 -1.05
C TYR A 39 -5.13 0.04 -1.47
N SER A 40 -6.38 0.09 -1.90
CA SER A 40 -7.22 -1.08 -2.17
C SER A 40 -7.34 -2.16 -1.04
N ASN A 41 -7.14 -1.82 0.24
CA ASN A 41 -7.22 -2.62 1.46
C ASN A 41 -6.08 -3.63 1.41
N GLY A 42 -4.89 -3.10 1.14
CA GLY A 42 -3.70 -3.86 0.80
C GLY A 42 -3.63 -4.35 -0.66
N GLU A 43 -4.74 -4.41 -1.40
CA GLU A 43 -4.73 -5.05 -2.73
C GLU A 43 -3.83 -4.33 -3.75
N SER A 44 -3.62 -3.01 -3.63
CA SER A 44 -2.74 -2.29 -4.54
C SER A 44 -1.29 -2.76 -4.43
N GLU A 45 -0.82 -3.02 -3.21
CA GLU A 45 0.51 -3.60 -2.94
C GLU A 45 0.62 -5.03 -3.48
N ARG A 46 -0.43 -5.84 -3.33
CA ARG A 46 -0.50 -7.21 -3.87
C ARG A 46 -0.42 -7.23 -5.40
N ILE A 47 -1.09 -6.30 -6.07
CA ILE A 47 -1.03 -6.16 -7.54
C ILE A 47 0.39 -5.81 -7.99
N LEU A 48 1.08 -4.88 -7.32
CA LEU A 48 2.46 -4.54 -7.63
C LEU A 48 3.39 -5.75 -7.43
N GLY A 49 3.29 -6.43 -6.28
CA GLY A 49 4.07 -7.65 -6.00
C GLY A 49 3.83 -8.74 -7.06
N ALA A 50 2.58 -8.92 -7.47
CA ALA A 50 2.21 -9.85 -8.53
C ALA A 50 2.83 -9.47 -9.88
N ALA A 51 2.87 -8.19 -10.25
CA ALA A 51 3.50 -7.74 -11.49
C ALA A 51 5.01 -7.99 -11.49
N ILE A 52 5.69 -7.72 -10.37
CA ILE A 52 7.14 -7.98 -10.21
C ILE A 52 7.43 -9.46 -10.46
N LYS A 53 6.67 -10.35 -9.81
CA LYS A 53 6.83 -11.80 -9.94
C LYS A 53 6.46 -12.30 -11.33
N HIS A 54 5.33 -11.86 -11.87
CA HIS A 54 4.79 -12.35 -13.14
C HIS A 54 5.70 -12.01 -14.32
N TYR A 55 6.28 -10.81 -14.36
CA TYR A 55 7.18 -10.37 -15.42
C TYR A 55 8.66 -10.58 -15.12
N ASN A 56 8.98 -11.23 -14.00
CA ASN A 56 10.35 -11.43 -13.51
C ASN A 56 11.17 -10.12 -13.52
N ILE A 57 10.56 -9.03 -13.06
CA ILE A 57 11.20 -7.71 -13.03
C ILE A 57 12.31 -7.75 -11.98
N PRO A 58 13.58 -7.46 -12.32
CA PRO A 58 14.65 -7.44 -11.35
C PRO A 58 14.35 -6.40 -10.27
N ARG A 59 14.23 -6.81 -9.01
CA ARG A 59 13.89 -5.93 -7.90
C ARG A 59 14.81 -4.72 -7.79
N SER A 60 16.10 -4.90 -8.09
CA SER A 60 17.12 -3.85 -8.09
C SER A 60 16.92 -2.75 -9.15
N LYS A 61 16.02 -2.96 -10.12
CA LYS A 61 15.67 -1.94 -11.12
C LYS A 61 14.53 -1.04 -10.69
N LEU A 62 13.81 -1.37 -9.62
CA LEU A 62 12.63 -0.64 -9.14
C LEU A 62 12.97 0.21 -7.91
N VAL A 63 12.25 1.32 -7.78
CA VAL A 63 12.13 2.12 -6.56
C VAL A 63 10.67 2.05 -6.12
N ILE A 64 10.39 1.33 -5.04
CA ILE A 64 9.03 1.15 -4.50
C ILE A 64 8.84 2.10 -3.32
N MET A 65 7.85 2.96 -3.44
CA MET A 65 7.41 3.88 -2.39
C MET A 65 6.11 3.36 -1.81
N SER A 66 6.03 3.23 -0.49
CA SER A 66 4.78 2.98 0.21
C SER A 66 4.56 4.01 1.32
N LYS A 67 3.35 4.03 1.86
CA LYS A 67 2.92 4.98 2.89
C LYS A 67 2.19 4.21 3.97
N CYS A 68 2.30 4.72 5.20
CA CYS A 68 1.50 4.25 6.33
C CYS A 68 0.78 5.41 7.01
N PHE A 69 -0.41 5.13 7.54
CA PHE A 69 -1.21 5.97 8.46
C PHE A 69 -2.58 5.34 8.73
N GLN A 70 -3.17 4.74 7.69
CA GLN A 70 -4.55 4.29 7.69
C GLN A 70 -4.61 2.80 8.03
N PHE A 71 -5.71 2.35 8.64
CA PHE A 71 -5.84 0.91 8.91
C PHE A 71 -6.07 0.13 7.61
N VAL A 72 -5.60 -1.12 7.61
CA VAL A 72 -5.94 -2.16 6.64
C VAL A 72 -6.69 -3.25 7.40
N ASP A 73 -7.83 -3.72 6.89
CA ASP A 73 -8.61 -4.82 7.48
C ASP A 73 -8.70 -5.96 6.47
N GLU A 74 -7.67 -6.80 6.43
CA GLU A 74 -7.53 -7.88 5.44
C GLU A 74 -8.56 -8.99 5.58
N ASP A 75 -9.20 -9.11 6.75
CA ASP A 75 -10.28 -10.06 7.00
C ASP A 75 -11.60 -9.62 6.35
N LYS A 76 -11.68 -8.36 5.89
CA LYS A 76 -12.81 -7.81 5.16
C LYS A 76 -12.40 -7.51 3.73
N GLY A 77 -13.38 -7.63 2.82
CA GLY A 77 -13.20 -7.23 1.43
C GLY A 77 -13.12 -5.71 1.29
N SER A 78 -13.89 -5.15 0.35
CA SER A 78 -14.02 -3.70 0.23
C SER A 78 -14.51 -3.06 1.54
N ILE A 79 -13.79 -2.05 2.03
CA ILE A 79 -14.14 -1.27 3.23
C ILE A 79 -14.37 0.20 2.85
N ASP A 80 -15.25 0.88 3.58
CA ASP A 80 -15.55 2.30 3.31
C ASP A 80 -14.30 3.16 3.53
N PRO A 81 -13.79 3.86 2.49
CA PRO A 81 -12.62 4.73 2.62
C PRO A 81 -12.77 5.81 3.70
N ALA A 82 -14.00 6.24 3.99
CA ALA A 82 -14.29 7.25 5.00
C ALA A 82 -13.95 6.77 6.42
N THR A 83 -13.85 5.46 6.63
CA THR A 83 -13.58 4.89 7.95
C THR A 83 -12.09 4.72 8.24
N LEU A 84 -11.21 4.82 7.23
CA LEU A 84 -9.80 4.42 7.27
C LEU A 84 -8.93 5.15 8.31
N THR A 85 -9.41 6.28 8.82
CA THR A 85 -8.73 7.08 9.85
C THR A 85 -9.40 6.99 11.22
N SER A 86 -10.38 6.09 11.39
CA SER A 86 -11.06 5.86 12.68
C SER A 86 -10.20 4.97 13.56
N ASN A 87 -9.69 5.52 14.67
CA ASN A 87 -8.82 4.81 15.62
C ASN A 87 -9.59 4.40 16.88
N ASP A 88 -10.72 3.71 16.70
CA ASP A 88 -11.65 3.36 17.77
C ASP A 88 -12.11 1.89 17.69
N GLY A 89 -12.59 1.37 18.83
CA GLY A 89 -13.06 -0.02 18.94
C GLY A 89 -12.03 -1.05 18.44
N PRO A 90 -12.37 -1.92 17.47
CA PRO A 90 -11.45 -2.95 16.96
C PRO A 90 -10.27 -2.37 16.14
N ARG A 91 -10.26 -1.06 15.88
CA ARG A 91 -9.22 -0.37 15.10
C ARG A 91 -8.17 0.35 15.95
N VAL A 92 -8.33 0.33 17.28
CA VAL A 92 -7.36 0.91 18.20
C VAL A 92 -5.96 0.33 17.92
N ASN A 93 -4.96 1.22 17.82
CA ASN A 93 -3.57 0.92 17.46
C ASN A 93 -3.32 0.52 15.99
N ARG A 94 -4.31 0.66 15.10
CA ARG A 94 -4.18 0.32 13.68
C ARG A 94 -4.19 1.54 12.75
N VAL A 95 -4.15 2.75 13.31
CA VAL A 95 -4.16 4.04 12.59
C VAL A 95 -3.16 4.98 13.27
N GLY A 96 -2.57 5.90 12.50
CA GLY A 96 -1.73 6.99 12.98
C GLY A 96 -0.26 6.79 12.65
N LEU A 97 0.63 7.37 13.44
CA LEU A 97 2.08 7.25 13.27
C LEU A 97 2.77 6.77 14.56
N SER A 98 2.05 6.09 15.45
CA SER A 98 2.70 5.47 16.61
C SER A 98 3.77 4.48 16.14
N ARG A 99 4.87 4.36 16.90
CA ARG A 99 5.97 3.43 16.57
C ARG A 99 5.46 2.02 16.32
N LYS A 100 4.51 1.56 17.14
CA LYS A 100 3.87 0.24 17.02
C LYS A 100 3.20 0.09 15.65
N HIS A 101 2.34 1.04 15.27
CA HIS A 101 1.61 0.95 14.02
C HIS A 101 2.51 1.07 12.80
N ILE A 102 3.53 1.95 12.82
CA ILE A 102 4.50 2.06 11.71
C ILE A 102 5.18 0.71 11.45
N LEU A 103 5.72 0.07 12.49
CA LEU A 103 6.41 -1.21 12.34
C LEU A 103 5.46 -2.30 11.81
N GLU A 104 4.26 -2.40 12.38
CA GLU A 104 3.25 -3.38 11.94
C GLU A 104 2.79 -3.13 10.50
N ALA A 105 2.56 -1.87 10.11
CA ALA A 105 2.15 -1.51 8.77
C ALA A 105 3.24 -1.83 7.73
N VAL A 106 4.50 -1.55 8.06
CA VAL A 106 5.65 -1.89 7.19
C VAL A 106 5.79 -3.40 7.03
N ASP A 107 5.73 -4.17 8.12
CA ASP A 107 5.82 -5.63 8.09
C ASP A 107 4.74 -6.23 7.18
N GLN A 108 3.51 -5.74 7.28
CA GLN A 108 2.42 -6.19 6.41
C GLN A 108 2.61 -5.71 4.96
N SER A 109 3.04 -4.46 4.74
CA SER A 109 3.30 -3.96 3.39
C SER A 109 4.38 -4.77 2.66
N VAL A 110 5.47 -5.13 3.33
CA VAL A 110 6.52 -5.97 2.71
C VAL A 110 6.02 -7.39 2.43
N GLU A 111 5.13 -7.94 3.27
CA GLU A 111 4.46 -9.21 3.02
C GLU A 111 3.56 -9.12 1.78
N ARG A 112 2.71 -8.09 1.68
CA ARG A 112 1.82 -7.85 0.53
C ARG A 112 2.59 -7.65 -0.77
N LEU A 113 3.66 -6.86 -0.74
CA LEU A 113 4.56 -6.63 -1.88
C LEU A 113 5.38 -7.87 -2.24
N GLY A 114 5.65 -8.76 -1.27
CA GLY A 114 6.59 -9.87 -1.41
C GLY A 114 8.04 -9.42 -1.57
N THR A 115 8.37 -8.19 -1.16
CA THR A 115 9.71 -7.60 -1.25
C THR A 115 9.84 -6.37 -0.32
N TYR A 116 11.04 -5.79 -0.22
CA TYR A 116 11.29 -4.60 0.61
C TYR A 116 10.77 -3.30 -0.03
N ILE A 117 10.62 -2.25 0.77
CA ILE A 117 10.24 -0.89 0.37
C ILE A 117 11.52 -0.03 0.29
N ASP A 118 11.65 0.82 -0.73
CA ASP A 118 12.80 1.75 -0.86
C ASP A 118 12.56 3.05 -0.09
N VAL A 119 11.33 3.56 -0.12
CA VAL A 119 10.93 4.78 0.58
C VAL A 119 9.62 4.55 1.32
N LEU A 120 9.64 4.68 2.64
CA LEU A 120 8.43 4.78 3.44
C LEU A 120 8.09 6.27 3.61
N GLN A 121 6.84 6.63 3.34
CA GLN A 121 6.33 7.97 3.53
C GLN A 121 5.25 7.99 4.61
N ILE A 122 5.16 9.12 5.31
CA ILE A 122 4.01 9.45 6.14
C ILE A 122 2.84 9.76 5.20
N HIS A 123 1.77 8.97 5.26
CA HIS A 123 0.63 9.18 4.36
C HIS A 123 -0.16 10.45 4.76
N ARG A 124 -0.24 10.73 6.06
CA ARG A 124 -0.85 11.95 6.63
C ARG A 124 -0.12 12.34 7.91
N MET A 125 -0.03 13.64 8.17
CA MET A 125 0.52 14.13 9.44
C MET A 125 -0.34 13.66 10.61
N ASP A 126 0.28 13.02 11.59
CA ASP A 126 -0.33 12.69 12.88
C ASP A 126 0.04 13.79 13.88
N ARG A 127 -0.96 14.42 14.50
CA ARG A 127 -0.74 15.47 15.51
C ARG A 127 -0.76 14.93 16.93
N ASP A 128 -1.18 13.68 17.10
CA ASP A 128 -1.30 13.02 18.39
C ASP A 128 -0.03 12.24 18.76
N VAL A 129 0.89 12.07 17.80
CA VAL A 129 2.17 11.38 17.97
C VAL A 129 3.33 12.37 17.81
N PRO A 130 4.26 12.45 18.78
CA PRO A 130 5.41 13.34 18.70
C PRO A 130 6.41 12.87 17.63
N PRO A 131 7.12 13.78 16.92
CA PRO A 131 8.10 13.41 15.91
C PRO A 131 9.23 12.50 16.39
N GLU A 132 9.57 12.51 17.68
CA GLU A 132 10.59 11.64 18.25
C GLU A 132 10.16 10.16 18.31
N GLU A 133 8.86 9.87 18.30
CA GLU A 133 8.34 8.50 18.27
C GLU A 133 8.25 7.94 16.83
N ILE A 134 7.98 8.82 15.86
CA ILE A 134 7.82 8.52 14.42
C ILE A 134 9.18 8.12 13.81
#